data_AF-A0A8T5KFY1-F1
#
_entry.id   AF-A0A8T5KFY1-F1
#
_cell.length_a   1.000
_cell.length_b   1.000
_cell.length_c   1.000
_cell.angle_alpha   90.00
_cell.angle_beta   90.00
_cell.angle_gamma   90.00
#
_symmetry.space_group_name_H-M   'P 1'
#
loop_
_entity.id
_entity.type
_entity.pdbx_description
1 polymer ?
#
loop_
_entity_poly.entity_id
_entity_poly.type
_entity_poly.pdbx_seq_one_letter_code
_entity_poly.pdbx_strand_id
1 'polypeptide(L)'
;AAANDPDVAIRRTGLCRIADNEISAAGRIFHSGVGVLSMNAFQMAIVHNHIHDLFYTGVSCGWEWGYHQNVSRDNLIAWNHIHDIGQGLLSDMGGIYTLGVQPGTVLRGNLIHDVHSAHYGGWCIYPDEGSSHILIEHNVCYDADRNAFHQHYGRENVIRNNIFAFGGEAVCTYSRKEPHRGFTFMRNILVTSSLPLWNKAQSDDAGSLEPEKERILCDLNLIFDTDAAEPTIHSRDRTFSLAAWREAGLDLHSLVADPGFADLEKRDFSLAADSPVFTLGFEPIDLSQVGPR
;
A
#
# COMPACT_ATOMS: atom_id res chain seq x y z
N ALA A 1 7.04 29.58 -23.89
CA ALA A 1 5.96 29.60 -24.91
C ALA A 1 4.74 28.76 -24.49
N ALA A 2 4.88 27.66 -23.74
CA ALA A 2 3.75 26.80 -23.35
C ALA A 2 2.88 27.30 -22.16
N ALA A 3 3.37 28.23 -21.33
CA ALA A 3 2.66 28.63 -20.10
C ALA A 3 1.39 29.51 -20.32
N ASN A 4 1.19 30.05 -21.54
CA ASN A 4 0.08 30.94 -21.87
C ASN A 4 -0.86 30.37 -22.94
N ASP A 5 -0.78 29.08 -23.25
CA ASP A 5 -1.71 28.44 -24.19
C ASP A 5 -3.01 28.07 -23.43
N PRO A 6 -4.14 28.75 -23.71
CA PRO A 6 -5.41 28.50 -23.02
C PRO A 6 -5.97 27.08 -23.26
N ASP A 7 -5.47 26.37 -24.27
CA ASP A 7 -5.88 25.00 -24.58
C ASP A 7 -5.02 23.93 -23.87
N VAL A 8 -4.02 24.31 -23.07
CA VAL A 8 -3.18 23.36 -22.31
C VAL A 8 -4.03 22.44 -21.43
N ALA A 9 -5.14 22.94 -20.88
CA ALA A 9 -6.04 22.12 -20.08
C ALA A 9 -6.81 21.08 -20.92
N ILE A 10 -7.16 21.41 -22.17
CA ILE A 10 -7.92 20.54 -23.09
C ILE A 10 -7.03 19.45 -23.70
N ARG A 11 -5.72 19.67 -23.76
CA ARG A 11 -4.74 18.69 -24.27
C ARG A 11 -4.18 17.74 -23.20
N ARG A 12 -4.68 17.79 -21.96
CA ARG A 12 -4.26 16.87 -20.90
C ARG A 12 -4.93 15.52 -21.10
N THR A 13 -4.15 14.45 -20.98
CA THR A 13 -4.67 13.09 -20.98
C THR A 13 -5.54 12.87 -19.74
N GLY A 14 -6.71 12.28 -19.91
CA GLY A 14 -7.58 11.92 -18.80
C GLY A 14 -8.85 11.26 -19.28
N LEU A 15 -9.71 10.84 -18.34
CA LEU A 15 -10.97 10.15 -18.63
C LEU A 15 -10.78 8.84 -19.44
N CYS A 16 -9.59 8.25 -19.37
CA CYS A 16 -9.33 6.98 -20.04
C CYS A 16 -9.71 5.82 -19.11
N ARG A 17 -10.22 4.75 -19.72
CA ARG A 17 -10.53 3.50 -19.02
C ARG A 17 -9.66 2.38 -19.57
N ILE A 18 -8.92 1.73 -18.67
CA ILE A 18 -8.15 0.52 -18.90
C ILE A 18 -8.83 -0.55 -18.04
N ALA A 19 -9.68 -1.35 -18.67
CA ALA A 19 -10.46 -2.33 -17.94
C ALA A 19 -10.61 -3.66 -18.63
N ASP A 20 -10.77 -4.71 -17.82
CA ASP A 20 -11.08 -6.06 -18.27
C ASP A 20 -9.98 -6.64 -19.19
N ASN A 21 -8.71 -6.31 -18.89
CA ASN A 21 -7.55 -6.75 -19.66
C ASN A 21 -6.76 -7.84 -18.95
N GLU A 22 -6.19 -8.71 -19.77
CA GLU A 22 -5.05 -9.56 -19.44
C GLU A 22 -3.75 -8.84 -19.85
N ILE A 23 -2.88 -8.54 -18.89
CA ILE A 23 -1.59 -7.86 -19.12
C ILE A 23 -0.50 -8.75 -18.55
N SER A 24 0.15 -9.53 -19.42
CA SER A 24 1.17 -10.50 -19.01
C SER A 24 2.34 -10.62 -19.96
N ALA A 25 3.40 -11.29 -19.49
CA ALA A 25 4.68 -11.45 -20.17
C ALA A 25 5.31 -10.11 -20.64
N ALA A 26 5.11 -9.04 -19.86
CA ALA A 26 5.67 -7.72 -20.14
C ALA A 26 7.11 -7.58 -19.62
N GLY A 27 7.81 -6.56 -20.13
CA GLY A 27 9.19 -6.28 -19.72
C GLY A 27 10.27 -7.19 -20.31
N ARG A 28 9.98 -8.10 -21.25
CA ARG A 28 10.97 -9.08 -21.77
C ARG A 28 12.18 -8.51 -22.50
N ILE A 29 12.04 -7.32 -23.07
CA ILE A 29 13.12 -6.62 -23.78
C ILE A 29 13.60 -5.44 -22.93
N PHE A 30 12.66 -4.60 -22.50
CA PHE A 30 12.92 -3.51 -21.58
C PHE A 30 12.39 -3.89 -20.21
N HIS A 31 13.27 -4.41 -19.34
CA HIS A 31 12.88 -4.98 -18.04
C HIS A 31 12.09 -4.00 -17.15
N SER A 32 12.27 -2.68 -17.33
CA SER A 32 11.52 -1.63 -16.63
C SER A 32 10.10 -1.42 -17.15
N GLY A 33 9.59 -2.26 -18.05
CA GLY A 33 8.21 -2.21 -18.53
C GLY A 33 7.21 -2.37 -17.40
N VAL A 34 6.24 -1.46 -17.33
CA VAL A 34 5.14 -1.44 -16.36
C VAL A 34 3.88 -1.97 -17.02
N GLY A 35 2.99 -2.63 -16.27
CA GLY A 35 1.71 -3.14 -16.81
C GLY A 35 0.81 -2.00 -17.30
N VAL A 36 0.54 -1.02 -16.44
CA VAL A 36 -0.15 0.22 -16.81
C VAL A 36 0.62 1.43 -16.29
N LEU A 37 1.07 2.29 -17.20
CA LEU A 37 1.78 3.53 -16.87
C LEU A 37 0.90 4.74 -17.15
N SER A 38 0.46 5.42 -16.08
CA SER A 38 -0.31 6.65 -16.10
C SER A 38 0.52 7.79 -15.51
N MET A 39 1.17 8.58 -16.36
CA MET A 39 2.05 9.67 -15.92
C MET A 39 1.23 10.95 -15.60
N ASN A 40 1.25 11.92 -16.52
CA ASN A 40 0.52 13.19 -16.40
C ASN A 40 -0.94 13.06 -16.88
N ALA A 41 -1.72 12.22 -16.20
CA ALA A 41 -3.12 11.98 -16.52
C ALA A 41 -4.05 12.04 -15.31
N PHE A 42 -5.34 12.30 -15.51
CA PHE A 42 -6.34 12.47 -14.45
C PHE A 42 -7.63 11.72 -14.76
N GLN A 43 -8.43 11.41 -13.75
CA GLN A 43 -9.68 10.66 -13.90
C GLN A 43 -9.51 9.37 -14.70
N MET A 44 -8.39 8.68 -14.46
CA MET A 44 -8.11 7.39 -15.05
C MET A 44 -8.91 6.32 -14.31
N ALA A 45 -9.51 5.38 -15.04
CA ALA A 45 -10.12 4.19 -14.47
C ALA A 45 -9.31 2.96 -14.89
N ILE A 46 -8.44 2.49 -14.01
CA ILE A 46 -7.62 1.28 -14.18
C ILE A 46 -8.28 0.18 -13.33
N VAL A 47 -9.21 -0.58 -13.92
CA VAL A 47 -10.11 -1.44 -13.15
C VAL A 47 -10.30 -2.83 -13.73
N HIS A 48 -10.48 -3.86 -12.90
CA HIS A 48 -10.78 -5.23 -13.38
C HIS A 48 -9.71 -5.79 -14.34
N ASN A 49 -8.43 -5.46 -14.15
CA ASN A 49 -7.35 -6.04 -14.96
C ASN A 49 -6.68 -7.19 -14.20
N HIS A 50 -6.18 -8.18 -14.94
CA HIS A 50 -5.27 -9.20 -14.46
C HIS A 50 -3.87 -8.85 -14.98
N ILE A 51 -2.96 -8.50 -14.07
CA ILE A 51 -1.62 -8.02 -14.38
C ILE A 51 -0.62 -8.96 -13.72
N HIS A 52 0.09 -9.76 -14.50
CA HIS A 52 1.04 -10.72 -13.94
C HIS A 52 2.19 -11.04 -14.88
N ASP A 53 3.21 -11.71 -14.36
CA ASP A 53 4.37 -12.13 -15.15
C ASP A 53 5.19 -10.93 -15.69
N LEU A 54 5.46 -9.95 -14.83
CA LEU A 54 6.25 -8.74 -15.11
C LEU A 54 7.58 -8.74 -14.35
N PHE A 55 8.60 -8.09 -14.91
CA PHE A 55 9.87 -7.87 -14.20
C PHE A 55 9.91 -6.58 -13.35
N TYR A 56 8.85 -5.77 -13.37
CA TYR A 56 8.78 -4.51 -12.65
C TYR A 56 7.36 -4.25 -12.12
N THR A 57 6.94 -2.98 -12.08
CA THR A 57 5.69 -2.51 -11.46
C THR A 57 4.43 -2.94 -12.23
N GLY A 58 3.37 -3.29 -11.50
CA GLY A 58 2.06 -3.59 -12.08
C GLY A 58 1.37 -2.33 -12.63
N VAL A 59 1.04 -1.38 -11.75
CA VAL A 59 0.46 -0.08 -12.10
C VAL A 59 1.33 1.05 -11.56
N SER A 60 1.70 2.01 -12.39
CA SER A 60 2.39 3.24 -12.00
C SER A 60 1.51 4.45 -12.31
N CYS A 61 1.19 5.25 -11.29
CA CYS A 61 0.25 6.38 -11.41
C CYS A 61 0.79 7.69 -10.81
N GLY A 62 0.86 8.74 -11.62
CA GLY A 62 1.49 10.01 -11.31
C GLY A 62 2.92 10.10 -11.83
N TRP A 63 3.50 11.30 -11.82
CA TRP A 63 4.83 11.55 -12.41
C TRP A 63 5.64 12.68 -11.75
N GLU A 64 5.04 13.48 -10.88
CA GLU A 64 5.71 14.64 -10.29
C GLU A 64 6.35 14.27 -8.95
N TRP A 65 7.68 14.38 -8.87
CA TRP A 65 8.42 14.11 -7.64
C TRP A 65 8.14 15.16 -6.57
N GLY A 66 7.79 14.73 -5.37
CA GLY A 66 7.53 15.61 -4.24
C GLY A 66 6.20 16.35 -4.33
N TYR A 67 6.13 17.53 -3.74
CA TYR A 67 4.88 18.28 -3.55
C TYR A 67 4.56 19.30 -4.64
N HIS A 68 5.16 19.14 -5.82
CA HIS A 68 4.93 20.05 -6.93
C HIS A 68 3.49 19.95 -7.45
N GLN A 69 3.08 20.97 -8.22
CA GLN A 69 1.77 20.97 -8.86
C GLN A 69 1.68 19.77 -9.80
N ASN A 70 0.72 18.89 -9.54
CA ASN A 70 0.50 17.68 -10.31
C ASN A 70 -0.84 17.77 -11.06
N VAL A 71 -0.88 17.23 -12.28
CA VAL A 71 -2.13 17.07 -13.04
C VAL A 71 -2.95 15.88 -12.52
N SER A 72 -2.26 14.87 -12.00
CA SER A 72 -2.86 13.61 -11.57
C SER A 72 -3.79 13.81 -10.38
N ARG A 73 -5.04 13.37 -10.55
CA ARG A 73 -6.14 13.50 -9.57
C ARG A 73 -7.30 12.61 -9.97
N ASP A 74 -8.18 12.34 -9.01
CA ASP A 74 -9.44 11.63 -9.23
C ASP A 74 -9.30 10.28 -9.95
N ASN A 75 -8.14 9.63 -9.84
CA ASN A 75 -7.89 8.35 -10.48
C ASN A 75 -8.48 7.21 -9.65
N LEU A 76 -9.00 6.19 -10.31
CA LEU A 76 -9.50 4.97 -9.69
C LEU A 76 -8.66 3.79 -10.15
N ILE A 77 -7.95 3.16 -9.22
CA ILE A 77 -7.22 1.91 -9.44
C ILE A 77 -7.92 0.85 -8.59
N ALA A 78 -8.80 0.05 -9.19
CA ALA A 78 -9.69 -0.81 -8.41
C ALA A 78 -10.00 -2.18 -9.00
N TRP A 79 -10.17 -3.18 -8.13
CA TRP A 79 -10.50 -4.56 -8.50
C TRP A 79 -9.50 -5.18 -9.49
N ASN A 80 -8.24 -4.75 -9.47
CA ASN A 80 -7.19 -5.39 -10.25
C ASN A 80 -6.61 -6.58 -9.48
N HIS A 81 -6.28 -7.64 -10.20
CA HIS A 81 -5.48 -8.75 -9.70
C HIS A 81 -4.05 -8.56 -10.19
N ILE A 82 -3.11 -8.32 -9.28
CA ILE A 82 -1.72 -8.02 -9.61
C ILE A 82 -0.81 -9.02 -8.89
N HIS A 83 -0.10 -9.88 -9.63
CA HIS A 83 0.78 -10.86 -8.99
C HIS A 83 1.92 -11.35 -9.86
N ASP A 84 2.87 -12.11 -9.30
CA ASP A 84 4.05 -12.64 -10.00
C ASP A 84 4.85 -11.53 -10.72
N ILE A 85 5.06 -10.42 -10.00
CA ILE A 85 5.77 -9.25 -10.51
C ILE A 85 7.14 -9.06 -9.86
N GLY A 86 8.04 -8.40 -10.57
CA GLY A 86 9.43 -8.20 -10.17
C GLY A 86 10.32 -9.43 -10.43
N GLN A 87 9.85 -10.62 -10.05
CA GLN A 87 10.51 -11.92 -10.26
C GLN A 87 11.99 -11.97 -9.84
N GLY A 88 12.37 -11.17 -8.84
CA GLY A 88 13.74 -11.09 -8.36
C GLY A 88 14.72 -10.42 -9.33
N LEU A 89 14.23 -9.74 -10.39
CA LEU A 89 15.10 -9.14 -11.41
C LEU A 89 15.39 -7.66 -11.16
N LEU A 90 14.36 -6.85 -10.91
CA LEU A 90 14.50 -5.42 -10.62
C LEU A 90 14.15 -5.09 -9.16
N SER A 91 14.34 -3.84 -8.77
CA SER A 91 14.13 -3.32 -7.43
C SER A 91 13.38 -1.99 -7.50
N ASP A 92 12.92 -1.48 -6.36
CA ASP A 92 12.22 -0.18 -6.25
C ASP A 92 10.93 -0.13 -7.09
N MET A 93 10.00 -0.99 -6.72
CA MET A 93 8.80 -1.29 -7.48
C MET A 93 7.62 -1.60 -6.58
N GLY A 94 6.42 -1.66 -7.17
CA GLY A 94 5.30 -2.25 -6.47
C GLY A 94 4.20 -2.81 -7.36
N GLY A 95 3.22 -3.46 -6.73
CA GLY A 95 1.97 -3.82 -7.40
C GLY A 95 1.26 -2.57 -7.90
N ILE A 96 1.05 -1.61 -7.00
CA ILE A 96 0.61 -0.26 -7.33
C ILE A 96 1.62 0.74 -6.78
N TYR A 97 2.24 1.48 -7.68
CA TYR A 97 3.14 2.60 -7.42
C TYR A 97 2.43 3.93 -7.67
N THR A 98 2.57 4.89 -6.75
CA THR A 98 2.09 6.27 -6.97
C THR A 98 3.18 7.31 -6.75
N LEU A 99 3.09 8.44 -7.46
CA LEU A 99 4.05 9.53 -7.37
C LEU A 99 3.37 10.91 -7.37
N GLY A 100 3.75 11.77 -6.43
CA GLY A 100 3.26 13.15 -6.33
C GLY A 100 1.85 13.33 -5.77
N VAL A 101 1.44 14.60 -5.63
CA VAL A 101 0.16 15.00 -5.01
C VAL A 101 -1.02 14.59 -5.89
N GLN A 102 -1.97 13.78 -5.40
CA GLN A 102 -3.02 13.17 -6.23
C GLN A 102 -4.41 13.17 -5.57
N PRO A 103 -5.01 14.35 -5.30
CA PRO A 103 -6.28 14.45 -4.61
C PRO A 103 -7.40 13.71 -5.34
N GLY A 104 -8.28 13.08 -4.58
CA GLY A 104 -9.42 12.31 -5.11
C GLY A 104 -9.03 10.94 -5.69
N THR A 105 -7.74 10.59 -5.72
CA THR A 105 -7.30 9.27 -6.18
C THR A 105 -7.63 8.19 -5.15
N VAL A 106 -8.15 7.07 -5.64
CA VAL A 106 -8.60 5.92 -4.84
C VAL A 106 -7.98 4.64 -5.36
N LEU A 107 -7.34 3.89 -4.46
CA LEU A 107 -6.87 2.52 -4.67
C LEU A 107 -7.79 1.60 -3.88
N ARG A 108 -8.68 0.86 -4.56
CA ARG A 108 -9.73 0.09 -3.86
C ARG A 108 -9.94 -1.32 -4.35
N GLY A 109 -10.08 -2.29 -3.45
CA GLY A 109 -10.56 -3.62 -3.85
C GLY A 109 -9.53 -4.42 -4.66
N ASN A 110 -8.26 -4.01 -4.69
CA ASN A 110 -7.24 -4.72 -5.46
C ASN A 110 -6.74 -5.94 -4.67
N LEU A 111 -6.42 -7.01 -5.40
CA LEU A 111 -5.73 -8.19 -4.90
C LEU A 111 -4.29 -8.15 -5.40
N ILE A 112 -3.33 -8.05 -4.50
CA ILE A 112 -1.91 -7.90 -4.85
C ILE A 112 -1.08 -8.92 -4.07
N HIS A 113 -0.32 -9.77 -4.76
CA HIS A 113 0.54 -10.74 -4.09
C HIS A 113 1.72 -11.21 -4.92
N ASP A 114 2.64 -11.99 -4.33
CA ASP A 114 3.83 -12.53 -5.02
C ASP A 114 4.66 -11.43 -5.70
N VAL A 115 5.08 -10.45 -4.91
CA VAL A 115 5.90 -9.31 -5.35
C VAL A 115 7.34 -9.55 -4.93
N HIS A 116 8.25 -9.72 -5.89
CA HIS A 116 9.64 -10.11 -5.61
C HIS A 116 10.66 -9.16 -6.25
N SER A 117 11.42 -8.46 -5.42
CA SER A 117 12.55 -7.62 -5.83
C SER A 117 13.87 -8.39 -5.87
N ALA A 118 14.85 -7.86 -6.61
CA ALA A 118 16.22 -8.39 -6.64
C ALA A 118 16.96 -8.15 -5.32
N HIS A 119 16.96 -6.90 -4.85
CA HIS A 119 17.77 -6.47 -3.71
C HIS A 119 16.98 -5.61 -2.73
N TYR A 120 16.09 -4.74 -3.20
CA TYR A 120 15.27 -3.91 -2.35
C TYR A 120 13.97 -3.48 -3.04
N GLY A 121 12.98 -3.07 -2.25
CA GLY A 121 11.79 -2.40 -2.77
C GLY A 121 10.86 -3.27 -3.62
N GLY A 122 10.43 -4.43 -3.11
CA GLY A 122 9.30 -5.19 -3.64
C GLY A 122 8.08 -5.04 -2.72
N TRP A 123 7.13 -4.19 -3.10
CA TRP A 123 6.00 -3.81 -2.25
C TRP A 123 4.65 -4.05 -2.93
N CYS A 124 3.58 -4.40 -2.19
CA CYS A 124 2.26 -4.49 -2.84
C CYS A 124 1.74 -3.09 -3.21
N ILE A 125 1.57 -2.21 -2.21
CA ILE A 125 1.16 -0.81 -2.43
C ILE A 125 2.30 0.12 -2.00
N TYR A 126 2.76 0.94 -2.94
CA TYR A 126 3.91 1.83 -2.78
C TYR A 126 3.58 3.28 -3.15
N PRO A 127 3.12 4.10 -2.19
CA PRO A 127 3.10 5.55 -2.35
C PRO A 127 4.50 6.13 -2.17
N ASP A 128 5.11 6.54 -3.27
CA ASP A 128 6.46 7.12 -3.32
C ASP A 128 6.41 8.65 -3.26
N GLU A 129 7.55 9.31 -3.51
CA GLU A 129 7.83 10.73 -3.35
C GLU A 129 6.65 11.68 -3.56
N GLY A 130 6.13 12.22 -2.45
CA GLY A 130 5.09 13.25 -2.48
C GLY A 130 3.67 12.72 -2.72
N SER A 131 3.47 11.40 -2.77
CA SER A 131 2.15 10.77 -2.84
C SER A 131 1.24 11.27 -1.73
N SER A 132 0.19 12.01 -2.09
CA SER A 132 -0.61 12.76 -1.11
C SER A 132 -2.08 12.83 -1.45
N HIS A 133 -2.91 12.87 -0.41
CA HIS A 133 -4.37 12.93 -0.49
C HIS A 133 -4.99 11.75 -1.27
N ILE A 134 -4.37 10.58 -1.13
CA ILE A 134 -4.80 9.31 -1.74
C ILE A 134 -5.57 8.48 -0.71
N LEU A 135 -6.69 7.89 -1.12
CA LEU A 135 -7.46 6.93 -0.34
C LEU A 135 -7.10 5.50 -0.78
N ILE A 136 -6.62 4.68 0.16
CA ILE A 136 -6.22 3.30 -0.05
C ILE A 136 -7.10 2.42 0.84
N GLU A 137 -8.05 1.69 0.26
CA GLU A 137 -9.02 0.95 1.05
C GLU A 137 -9.52 -0.35 0.45
N HIS A 138 -9.94 -1.29 1.28
CA HIS A 138 -10.48 -2.58 0.83
C HIS A 138 -9.54 -3.37 -0.07
N ASN A 139 -8.22 -3.17 0.02
CA ASN A 139 -7.24 -3.97 -0.72
C ASN A 139 -6.80 -5.17 0.11
N VAL A 140 -6.48 -6.28 -0.57
CA VAL A 140 -5.85 -7.46 0.02
C VAL A 140 -4.45 -7.58 -0.58
N CYS A 141 -3.43 -7.53 0.27
CA CYS A 141 -2.04 -7.43 -0.11
C CYS A 141 -1.22 -8.42 0.71
N TYR A 142 -0.54 -9.38 0.07
CA TYR A 142 0.23 -10.39 0.79
C TYR A 142 1.45 -10.93 0.03
N ASP A 143 2.35 -11.63 0.74
CA ASP A 143 3.52 -12.30 0.16
C ASP A 143 4.37 -11.39 -0.75
N ALA A 144 4.64 -10.17 -0.26
CA ALA A 144 5.66 -9.30 -0.83
C ALA A 144 7.01 -9.56 -0.15
N ASP A 145 8.08 -9.70 -0.92
CA ASP A 145 9.41 -9.98 -0.38
C ASP A 145 9.99 -8.85 0.50
N ARG A 146 9.38 -7.66 0.49
CA ARG A 146 9.64 -6.59 1.45
C ARG A 146 8.42 -6.29 2.33
N ASN A 147 7.48 -5.47 1.86
CA ASN A 147 6.33 -5.05 2.67
C ASN A 147 5.02 -5.12 1.89
N ALA A 148 3.94 -5.49 2.57
CA ALA A 148 2.60 -5.40 2.00
C ALA A 148 2.17 -3.92 1.81
N PHE A 149 2.61 -3.01 2.68
CA PHE A 149 2.43 -1.57 2.50
C PHE A 149 3.73 -0.81 2.75
N HIS A 150 4.11 0.08 1.84
CA HIS A 150 5.27 0.95 2.02
C HIS A 150 4.98 2.37 1.53
N GLN A 151 4.97 3.36 2.41
CA GLN A 151 5.03 4.77 2.01
C GLN A 151 6.46 5.28 2.12
N HIS A 152 6.98 5.93 1.07
CA HIS A 152 8.27 6.62 1.17
C HIS A 152 8.12 7.96 1.92
N TYR A 153 7.71 9.02 1.24
CA TYR A 153 7.23 10.26 1.84
C TYR A 153 6.04 10.82 1.09
N GLY A 154 5.23 11.61 1.79
CA GLY A 154 3.94 12.09 1.30
C GLY A 154 3.14 12.68 2.45
N ARG A 155 1.93 13.18 2.18
CA ARG A 155 1.07 13.75 3.23
C ARG A 155 -0.39 13.37 3.09
N GLU A 156 -1.03 13.21 4.25
CA GLU A 156 -2.49 13.11 4.40
C GLU A 156 -3.14 12.02 3.52
N ASN A 157 -2.44 10.91 3.27
CA ASN A 157 -3.07 9.72 2.72
C ASN A 157 -3.97 9.06 3.79
N VAL A 158 -5.02 8.37 3.34
CA VAL A 158 -5.91 7.61 4.21
C VAL A 158 -5.84 6.15 3.80
N ILE A 159 -5.35 5.31 4.70
CA ILE A 159 -5.22 3.86 4.52
C ILE A 159 -6.17 3.20 5.49
N ARG A 160 -7.24 2.57 4.98
CA ARG A 160 -8.26 1.97 5.83
C ARG A 160 -8.87 0.71 5.27
N ASN A 161 -9.32 -0.18 6.13
CA ASN A 161 -10.09 -1.36 5.70
C ASN A 161 -9.34 -2.27 4.72
N ASN A 162 -8.01 -2.35 4.82
CA ASN A 162 -7.19 -3.25 4.01
C ASN A 162 -6.76 -4.48 4.82
N ILE A 163 -6.38 -5.54 4.12
CA ILE A 163 -5.65 -6.68 4.70
C ILE A 163 -4.22 -6.63 4.15
N PHE A 164 -3.26 -6.46 5.05
CA PHE A 164 -1.83 -6.48 4.75
C PHE A 164 -1.21 -7.67 5.48
N ALA A 165 -0.68 -8.65 4.75
CA ALA A 165 -0.20 -9.89 5.33
C ALA A 165 1.20 -10.26 4.82
N PHE A 166 2.00 -10.92 5.65
CA PHE A 166 3.21 -11.63 5.24
C PHE A 166 4.18 -10.81 4.37
N GLY A 167 4.65 -9.66 4.87
CA GLY A 167 5.78 -8.96 4.26
C GLY A 167 7.12 -9.57 4.67
N GLY A 168 8.06 -9.73 3.74
CA GLY A 168 9.35 -10.38 3.98
C GLY A 168 10.35 -9.62 4.87
N GLU A 169 10.17 -8.31 5.08
CA GLU A 169 10.93 -7.52 6.07
C GLU A 169 10.06 -7.03 7.23
N ALA A 170 8.83 -6.64 6.93
CA ALA A 170 7.78 -6.21 7.85
C ALA A 170 6.45 -6.15 7.12
N VAL A 171 5.34 -6.07 7.86
CA VAL A 171 4.03 -5.83 7.24
C VAL A 171 3.97 -4.44 6.60
N CYS A 172 4.41 -3.41 7.32
CA CYS A 172 4.29 -2.03 6.90
C CYS A 172 5.58 -1.22 7.08
N THR A 173 5.75 -0.19 6.25
CA THR A 173 6.88 0.74 6.33
C THR A 173 6.45 2.17 6.02
N TYR A 174 6.99 3.14 6.77
CA TYR A 174 7.04 4.54 6.39
C TYR A 174 8.50 5.00 6.38
N SER A 175 9.15 5.19 5.23
CA SER A 175 10.62 5.26 5.21
C SER A 175 11.22 6.66 5.33
N ARG A 176 10.51 7.73 4.93
CA ARG A 176 10.98 9.11 5.06
C ARG A 176 9.86 10.01 5.60
N LYS A 177 10.02 10.41 6.85
CA LYS A 177 9.04 11.22 7.57
C LYS A 177 9.38 12.70 7.49
N GLU A 178 8.35 13.52 7.38
CA GLU A 178 8.43 14.98 7.27
C GLU A 178 7.57 15.63 8.35
N PRO A 179 7.77 16.91 8.72
CA PRO A 179 7.12 17.55 9.87
C PRO A 179 5.64 17.89 9.64
N HIS A 180 4.86 16.92 9.17
CA HIS A 180 3.41 16.92 9.01
C HIS A 180 2.87 15.48 9.06
N ARG A 181 1.54 15.32 9.04
CA ARG A 181 0.91 14.01 8.98
C ARG A 181 1.21 13.36 7.63
N GLY A 182 1.86 12.20 7.65
CA GLY A 182 2.11 11.39 6.46
C GLY A 182 0.84 10.67 6.02
N PHE A 183 0.19 9.99 6.96
CA PHE A 183 -1.07 9.29 6.70
C PHE A 183 -1.87 8.97 7.96
N THR A 184 -3.14 8.64 7.74
CA THR A 184 -4.05 8.01 8.71
C THR A 184 -4.19 6.54 8.35
N PHE A 185 -4.01 5.64 9.32
CA PHE A 185 -3.97 4.19 9.15
C PHE A 185 -4.97 3.53 10.11
N MET A 186 -6.16 3.17 9.61
CA MET A 186 -7.26 2.75 10.48
C MET A 186 -8.01 1.53 9.99
N ARG A 187 -8.43 0.66 10.91
CA ARG A 187 -9.28 -0.49 10.58
C ARG A 187 -8.66 -1.37 9.51
N ASN A 188 -7.36 -1.63 9.58
CA ASN A 188 -6.70 -2.62 8.73
C ASN A 188 -6.50 -3.92 9.52
N ILE A 189 -6.43 -5.05 8.82
CA ILE A 189 -5.94 -6.30 9.39
C ILE A 189 -4.48 -6.46 8.98
N LEU A 190 -3.60 -6.63 9.97
CA LEU A 190 -2.17 -6.76 9.79
C LEU A 190 -1.74 -8.15 10.24
N VAL A 191 -1.18 -8.93 9.32
CA VAL A 191 -0.80 -10.32 9.58
C VAL A 191 0.69 -10.51 9.36
N THR A 192 1.36 -11.13 10.32
CA THR A 192 2.78 -11.46 10.24
C THR A 192 3.05 -12.85 10.81
N SER A 193 4.26 -13.35 10.59
CA SER A 193 4.79 -14.60 11.13
C SER A 193 6.19 -14.29 11.68
N SER A 194 6.27 -13.93 12.97
CA SER A 194 7.50 -13.53 13.68
C SER A 194 8.29 -12.35 13.08
N LEU A 195 7.77 -11.65 12.08
CA LEU A 195 8.38 -10.45 11.50
C LEU A 195 7.76 -9.18 12.10
N PRO A 196 8.52 -8.08 12.17
CA PRO A 196 8.01 -6.84 12.76
C PRO A 196 6.79 -6.31 11.99
N LEU A 197 5.87 -5.68 12.73
CA LEU A 197 4.72 -5.00 12.16
C LEU A 197 5.17 -3.78 11.33
N TRP A 198 6.14 -3.04 11.87
CA TRP A 198 6.76 -1.86 11.27
C TRP A 198 8.29 -1.96 11.39
N ASN A 199 9.05 -1.75 10.31
CA ASN A 199 10.53 -1.86 10.36
C ASN A 199 11.31 -0.53 10.35
N LYS A 200 10.64 0.60 10.15
CA LYS A 200 11.26 1.94 10.12
C LYS A 200 10.47 2.96 10.94
N ALA A 201 9.96 2.61 12.11
CA ALA A 201 9.40 3.61 13.03
C ALA A 201 10.44 4.70 13.35
N GLN A 202 9.99 5.90 13.72
CA GLN A 202 10.85 7.01 14.13
C GLN A 202 10.82 7.19 15.64
N SER A 203 11.96 6.96 16.26
CA SER A 203 12.21 7.36 17.64
C SER A 203 13.17 8.54 17.72
N ASP A 204 13.10 9.32 18.80
CA ASP A 204 14.14 10.27 19.16
C ASP A 204 15.39 9.56 19.73
N ASP A 205 16.46 10.33 19.99
CA ASP A 205 17.71 9.79 20.53
C ASP A 205 17.53 9.19 21.93
N ALA A 206 16.51 9.60 22.68
CA ALA A 206 16.18 9.07 24.00
C ALA A 206 15.39 7.75 23.98
N GLY A 207 14.91 7.29 22.82
CA GLY A 207 14.13 6.05 22.70
C GLY A 207 12.63 6.27 22.63
N SER A 208 12.16 7.51 22.60
CA SER A 208 10.75 7.83 22.55
C SER A 208 10.19 7.77 21.14
N LEU A 209 9.01 7.17 20.96
CA LEU A 209 8.26 7.14 19.71
C LEU A 209 7.36 8.39 19.52
N GLU A 210 7.56 9.43 20.32
CA GLU A 210 6.87 10.73 20.19
C GLU A 210 6.97 11.34 18.77
N PRO A 211 8.10 11.27 18.05
CA PRO A 211 8.13 11.72 16.67
C PRO A 211 7.17 10.90 15.78
N GLU A 212 7.02 9.59 16.01
CA GLU A 212 6.18 8.73 15.17
C GLU A 212 4.70 9.12 15.23
N LYS A 213 4.16 9.32 16.44
CA LYS A 213 2.74 9.65 16.64
C LYS A 213 2.36 11.00 16.03
N GLU A 214 3.31 11.91 15.82
CA GLU A 214 3.07 13.16 15.08
C GLU A 214 2.98 12.95 13.56
N ARG A 215 3.53 11.84 13.05
CA ARG A 215 3.67 11.54 11.61
C ARG A 215 2.60 10.57 11.13
N ILE A 216 2.16 9.65 11.98
CA ILE A 216 1.11 8.66 11.67
C ILE A 216 -0.02 8.71 12.69
N LEU A 217 -1.27 8.77 12.22
CA LEU A 217 -2.42 8.48 13.06
C LEU A 217 -2.80 7.02 12.81
N CYS A 218 -2.42 6.12 13.72
CA CYS A 218 -2.61 4.68 13.59
C CYS A 218 -3.55 4.20 14.69
N ASP A 219 -4.70 3.63 14.36
CA ASP A 219 -5.63 3.11 15.38
C ASP A 219 -6.71 2.17 14.83
N LEU A 220 -7.39 1.44 15.72
CA LEU A 220 -8.50 0.53 15.39
C LEU A 220 -8.13 -0.56 14.38
N ASN A 221 -6.87 -0.99 14.36
CA ASN A 221 -6.40 -2.10 13.52
C ASN A 221 -6.54 -3.43 14.26
N LEU A 222 -6.64 -4.53 13.52
CA LEU A 222 -6.46 -5.87 14.10
C LEU A 222 -5.07 -6.37 13.72
N ILE A 223 -4.30 -6.79 14.72
CA ILE A 223 -2.92 -7.23 14.60
C ILE A 223 -2.87 -8.71 14.94
N PHE A 224 -2.29 -9.50 14.06
CA PHE A 224 -2.15 -10.93 14.23
C PHE A 224 -0.75 -11.39 13.85
N ASP A 225 -0.04 -11.98 14.81
CA ASP A 225 1.20 -12.73 14.54
C ASP A 225 0.87 -14.21 14.68
N THR A 226 1.15 -15.00 13.65
CA THR A 226 0.83 -16.44 13.63
C THR A 226 1.73 -17.25 14.55
N ASP A 227 2.92 -16.73 14.87
CA ASP A 227 3.98 -17.48 15.57
C ASP A 227 4.40 -16.83 16.90
N ALA A 228 3.89 -15.64 17.21
CA ALA A 228 4.14 -14.94 18.45
C ALA A 228 2.86 -14.38 19.07
N ALA A 229 2.89 -14.09 20.37
CA ALA A 229 1.74 -13.49 21.05
C ALA A 229 1.47 -12.04 20.58
N GLU A 230 2.54 -11.27 20.32
CA GLU A 230 2.47 -9.91 19.79
C GLU A 230 3.69 -9.67 18.88
N PRO A 231 3.53 -8.95 17.75
CA PRO A 231 4.65 -8.58 16.91
C PRO A 231 5.44 -7.41 17.50
N THR A 232 6.64 -7.19 16.96
CA THR A 232 7.52 -6.07 17.34
C THR A 232 7.44 -4.91 16.37
N ILE A 233 7.99 -3.76 16.79
CA ILE A 233 8.18 -2.57 15.97
C ILE A 233 9.67 -2.24 15.96
N HIS A 234 10.28 -2.05 14.79
CA HIS A 234 11.69 -1.67 14.68
C HIS A 234 11.85 -0.21 14.26
N SER A 235 12.86 0.44 14.84
CA SER A 235 13.31 1.81 14.55
C SER A 235 14.83 1.82 14.54
N ARG A 236 15.45 2.01 13.38
CA ARG A 236 16.92 1.97 13.23
C ARG A 236 17.50 0.68 13.85
N ASP A 237 18.25 0.82 14.94
CA ASP A 237 18.91 -0.23 15.71
C ASP A 237 18.10 -0.70 16.94
N ARG A 238 16.86 -0.23 17.09
CA ARG A 238 15.99 -0.50 18.25
C ARG A 238 14.80 -1.35 17.88
N THR A 239 14.39 -2.17 18.84
CA THR A 239 13.16 -2.96 18.82
C THR A 239 12.27 -2.52 19.97
N PHE A 240 11.01 -2.26 19.66
CA PHE A 240 9.95 -1.87 20.59
C PHE A 240 8.88 -2.97 20.63
N SER A 241 8.27 -3.14 21.79
CA SER A 241 7.08 -3.96 21.95
C SER A 241 5.84 -3.21 21.45
N LEU A 242 4.76 -3.94 21.18
CA LEU A 242 3.46 -3.35 20.89
C LEU A 242 2.91 -2.52 22.08
N ALA A 243 3.26 -2.90 23.32
CA ALA A 243 2.94 -2.10 24.49
C ALA A 243 3.61 -0.71 24.44
N ALA A 244 4.90 -0.62 24.10
CA ALA A 244 5.60 0.66 23.96
C ALA A 244 5.03 1.50 22.81
N TRP A 245 4.62 0.85 21.72
CA TRP A 245 3.91 1.49 20.61
C TRP A 245 2.58 2.13 21.05
N ARG A 246 1.81 1.41 21.87
CA ARG A 246 0.57 1.91 22.50
C ARG A 246 0.80 3.03 23.49
N GLU A 247 1.80 2.92 24.36
CA GLU A 247 2.17 3.99 25.30
C GLU A 247 2.55 5.29 24.57
N ALA A 248 3.11 5.19 23.37
CA ALA A 248 3.40 6.31 22.50
C ALA A 248 2.16 6.88 21.77
N GLY A 249 0.96 6.34 22.00
CA GLY A 249 -0.29 6.86 21.43
C GLY A 249 -0.64 6.31 20.05
N LEU A 250 -0.02 5.22 19.61
CA LEU A 250 -0.32 4.54 18.36
C LEU A 250 -1.04 3.21 18.64
N ASP A 251 -2.05 2.86 17.84
CA ASP A 251 -2.82 1.61 17.99
C ASP A 251 -3.47 1.43 19.38
N LEU A 252 -3.91 2.53 19.99
CA LEU A 252 -4.50 2.59 21.33
C LEU A 252 -5.73 1.69 21.49
N HIS A 253 -6.54 1.59 20.44
CA HIS A 253 -7.79 0.82 20.40
C HIS A 253 -7.71 -0.34 19.41
N SER A 254 -6.51 -0.69 18.95
CA SER A 254 -6.26 -1.83 18.09
C SER A 254 -6.26 -3.14 18.87
N LEU A 255 -6.79 -4.20 18.25
CA LEU A 255 -6.89 -5.52 18.84
C LEU A 255 -5.70 -6.38 18.45
N VAL A 256 -5.23 -7.20 19.39
CA VAL A 256 -4.37 -8.35 19.08
C VAL A 256 -5.23 -9.60 19.23
N ALA A 257 -5.53 -10.25 18.11
CA ALA A 257 -6.41 -11.41 18.10
C ALA A 257 -6.25 -12.17 16.77
N ASP A 258 -6.65 -13.44 16.78
CA ASP A 258 -6.91 -14.17 15.54
C ASP A 258 -8.10 -13.53 14.80
N PRO A 259 -7.94 -13.10 13.54
CA PRO A 259 -9.03 -12.57 12.73
C PRO A 259 -10.13 -13.60 12.40
N GLY A 260 -9.85 -14.90 12.54
CA GLY A 260 -10.78 -15.96 12.14
C GLY A 260 -10.88 -16.10 10.63
N PHE A 261 -9.74 -16.06 9.93
CA PHE A 261 -9.69 -16.32 8.48
C PHE A 261 -10.08 -17.76 8.16
N ALA A 262 -10.74 -17.98 7.02
CA ALA A 262 -11.23 -19.30 6.63
C ALA A 262 -10.09 -20.31 6.39
N ASP A 263 -9.00 -19.91 5.75
CA ASP A 263 -7.81 -20.75 5.53
C ASP A 263 -6.57 -19.88 5.27
N LEU A 264 -5.90 -19.46 6.35
CA LEU A 264 -4.73 -18.57 6.26
C LEU A 264 -3.53 -19.22 5.56
N GLU A 265 -3.35 -20.54 5.67
CA GLU A 265 -2.29 -21.28 4.98
C GLU A 265 -2.43 -21.17 3.46
N LYS A 266 -3.68 -21.21 2.96
CA LYS A 266 -3.99 -21.01 1.54
C LYS A 266 -4.24 -19.55 1.15
N ARG A 267 -3.96 -18.59 2.06
CA ARG A 267 -4.23 -17.15 1.85
C ARG A 267 -5.70 -16.84 1.56
N ASP A 268 -6.62 -17.65 2.08
CA ASP A 268 -8.04 -17.34 2.09
C ASP A 268 -8.35 -16.41 3.27
N PHE A 269 -8.43 -15.12 2.96
CA PHE A 269 -8.69 -14.05 3.92
C PHE A 269 -10.18 -13.77 4.16
N SER A 270 -11.08 -14.66 3.74
CA SER A 270 -12.50 -14.54 4.12
C SER A 270 -12.65 -14.71 5.64
N LEU A 271 -13.53 -13.89 6.24
CA LEU A 271 -13.66 -13.78 7.69
C LEU A 271 -14.84 -14.61 8.22
N ALA A 272 -14.64 -15.29 9.34
CA ALA A 272 -15.72 -15.89 10.12
C ALA A 272 -16.72 -14.82 10.59
N ALA A 273 -18.00 -15.19 10.70
CA ALA A 273 -19.08 -14.26 11.04
C ALA A 273 -18.94 -13.62 12.44
N ASP A 274 -18.21 -14.25 13.34
CA ASP A 274 -17.91 -13.82 14.70
C ASP A 274 -16.50 -13.22 14.84
N SER A 275 -15.83 -12.89 13.72
CA SER A 275 -14.51 -12.28 13.74
C SER A 275 -14.45 -11.06 14.67
N PRO A 276 -13.42 -10.96 15.55
CA PRO A 276 -13.27 -9.83 16.46
C PRO A 276 -13.06 -8.50 15.72
N VAL A 277 -12.62 -8.53 14.46
CA VAL A 277 -12.39 -7.32 13.65
C VAL A 277 -13.66 -6.49 13.45
N PHE A 278 -14.84 -7.11 13.48
CA PHE A 278 -16.10 -6.39 13.30
C PHE A 278 -16.40 -5.40 14.43
N THR A 279 -15.84 -5.62 15.62
CA THR A 279 -15.96 -4.66 16.73
C THR A 279 -15.22 -3.35 16.46
N LEU A 280 -14.22 -3.38 15.55
CA LEU A 280 -13.47 -2.21 15.09
C LEU A 280 -14.16 -1.49 13.93
N GLY A 281 -15.27 -2.03 13.41
CA GLY A 281 -15.98 -1.51 12.25
C GLY A 281 -15.32 -1.84 10.91
N PHE A 282 -14.53 -2.92 10.85
CA PHE A 282 -13.99 -3.44 9.59
C PHE A 282 -15.11 -4.03 8.72
N GLU A 283 -15.07 -3.73 7.43
CA GLU A 283 -15.99 -4.26 6.42
C GLU A 283 -15.31 -5.41 5.67
N PRO A 284 -15.92 -6.61 5.57
CA PRO A 284 -15.38 -7.70 4.75
C PRO A 284 -15.06 -7.24 3.32
N ILE A 285 -13.93 -7.70 2.79
CA ILE A 285 -13.52 -7.38 1.42
C ILE A 285 -14.02 -8.48 0.49
N ASP A 286 -14.88 -8.11 -0.46
CA ASP A 286 -15.36 -9.00 -1.50
C ASP A 286 -14.38 -9.02 -2.68
N LEU A 287 -13.67 -10.14 -2.83
CA LEU A 287 -12.73 -10.35 -3.95
C LEU A 287 -13.38 -10.95 -5.19
N SER A 288 -14.69 -11.26 -5.18
CA SER A 288 -15.37 -11.90 -6.32
C SER A 288 -15.39 -11.05 -7.60
N GLN A 289 -15.11 -9.75 -7.47
CA GLN A 289 -15.05 -8.81 -8.59
C GLN A 289 -13.62 -8.54 -9.09
N VAL A 290 -12.60 -9.14 -8.48
CA VAL A 290 -11.20 -8.89 -8.84
C VAL A 290 -10.86 -9.56 -10.16
N GLY A 291 -10.16 -8.81 -11.02
CA GLY A 291 -9.73 -9.27 -12.33
C GLY A 291 -10.80 -9.07 -13.42
N PRO A 292 -10.54 -9.56 -14.64
CA PRO A 292 -11.43 -9.45 -15.78
C PRO A 292 -12.79 -10.13 -15.55
N ARG A 293 -13.84 -9.58 -16.16
CA ARG A 293 -15.24 -10.00 -16.00
C ARG A 293 -15.81 -10.65 -17.25
#